data_AF-A0AAV7JQK2-F1
#
_entry.id   AF-A0AAV7JQK2-F1
#
_cell.length_a   1.000
_cell.length_b   1.000
_cell.length_c   1.000
_cell.angle_alpha   90.00
_cell.angle_beta   90.00
_cell.angle_gamma   90.00
#
_symmetry.space_group_name_H-M   'P 1'
#
loop_
_entity.id
_entity.type
_entity.pdbx_description
1 polymer ?
#
loop_
_entity_poly.entity_id
_entity_poly.type
_entity_poly.pdbx_seq_one_letter_code
_entity_poly.pdbx_strand_id
1 'polypeptide(L)'
;MPRKITQNTYGLSEEEVCKLGNSELKAKAHSKGLNEDQMKELKSYRRLLRIRCYGKRFRTKERDEINTLKFQKEILMQEKIRLERELKSYRHSAQTEIHIFDPFKWADN
;
A
#
# COMPACT_ATOMS: atom_id res chain seq x y z
N MET A 1 21.00 12.22 23.44
CA MET A 1 20.63 13.42 22.66
C MET A 1 20.84 13.15 21.18
N PRO A 2 19.86 13.39 20.29
CA PRO A 2 20.09 13.30 18.85
C PRO A 2 21.04 14.43 18.42
N ARG A 3 22.23 14.09 17.90
CA ARG A 3 23.15 15.08 17.34
C ARG A 3 22.42 15.83 16.21
N LYS A 4 22.36 17.17 16.28
CA LYS A 4 21.89 18.00 15.17
C LYS A 4 22.78 17.70 13.97
N ILE A 5 22.28 16.97 12.98
CA ILE A 5 23.00 16.76 11.73
C ILE A 5 23.03 18.11 11.03
N THR A 6 24.18 18.75 11.03
CA THR A 6 24.43 20.02 10.35
C THR A 6 24.06 19.86 8.89
N GLN A 7 23.21 20.77 8.41
CA GLN A 7 22.45 20.69 7.16
C GLN A 7 23.29 20.90 5.89
N ASN A 8 24.61 20.62 5.95
CA ASN A 8 25.54 20.71 4.84
C ASN A 8 26.62 19.63 5.02
N THR A 9 26.35 18.41 4.57
CA THR A 9 27.32 17.31 4.62
C THR A 9 28.44 17.55 3.63
N TYR A 10 29.45 18.30 4.05
CA TYR A 10 30.70 18.47 3.33
C TYR A 10 30.51 18.97 1.87
N GLY A 11 29.45 19.74 1.62
CA GLY A 11 29.10 20.24 0.29
C GLY A 11 28.45 19.22 -0.65
N LEU A 12 27.90 18.12 -0.11
CA LEU A 12 27.05 17.16 -0.83
C LEU A 12 25.60 17.32 -0.38
N SER A 13 24.68 17.35 -1.35
CA SER A 13 23.23 17.36 -1.09
C SER A 13 22.75 16.01 -0.54
N GLU A 14 21.63 16.01 0.21
CA GLU A 14 21.02 14.77 0.70
C GLU A 14 20.70 13.80 -0.45
N GLU A 15 20.31 14.35 -1.61
CA GLU A 15 19.98 13.58 -2.80
C GLU A 15 21.21 12.87 -3.39
N GLU A 16 22.34 13.57 -3.51
CA GLU A 16 23.61 12.98 -3.93
C GLU A 16 24.06 11.89 -2.96
N VAL A 17 24.01 12.16 -1.65
CA VAL A 17 24.42 11.18 -0.64
C VAL A 17 23.54 9.92 -0.70
N CYS A 18 22.25 10.07 -0.94
CA CYS A 18 21.31 8.94 -0.98
C CYS A 18 21.44 8.10 -2.27
N LYS A 19 21.52 8.78 -3.43
CA LYS A 19 21.41 8.15 -4.76
C LYS A 19 22.73 7.60 -5.30
N LEU A 20 23.86 8.24 -5.03
CA LEU A 20 25.16 7.81 -5.59
C LEU A 20 25.52 6.39 -5.17
N GLY A 21 26.24 5.67 -6.03
CA GLY A 21 26.86 4.38 -5.73
C GLY A 21 27.94 4.49 -4.64
N ASN A 22 28.35 3.37 -4.04
CA ASN A 22 29.43 3.38 -3.05
C ASN A 22 30.75 3.91 -3.62
N SER A 23 31.07 3.53 -4.85
CA SER A 23 32.26 3.97 -5.59
C SER A 23 32.23 5.46 -5.88
N GLU A 24 31.12 5.96 -6.43
CA GLU A 24 30.92 7.38 -6.78
C GLU A 24 30.93 8.29 -5.55
N LEU A 25 30.29 7.86 -4.46
CA LEU A 25 30.30 8.61 -3.21
C LEU A 25 31.71 8.69 -2.62
N LYS A 26 32.47 7.58 -2.69
CA LYS A 26 33.86 7.55 -2.23
C LYS A 26 34.73 8.49 -3.07
N ALA A 27 34.57 8.47 -4.39
CA ALA A 27 35.28 9.36 -5.31
C ALA A 27 34.97 10.85 -5.04
N LYS A 28 33.68 11.21 -4.88
CA LYS A 28 33.27 12.57 -4.53
C LYS A 28 33.77 13.00 -3.14
N ALA A 29 33.77 12.10 -2.17
CA ALA A 29 34.27 12.42 -0.85
C ALA A 29 35.80 12.63 -0.85
N HIS A 30 36.55 11.84 -1.63
CA HIS A 30 37.99 12.08 -1.81
C HIS A 30 38.26 13.38 -2.56
N SER A 31 37.50 13.72 -3.62
CA SER A 31 37.69 14.97 -4.36
C SER A 31 37.38 16.23 -3.53
N LYS A 32 36.58 16.07 -2.47
CA LYS A 32 36.30 17.11 -1.46
C LYS A 32 37.30 17.13 -0.30
N GLY A 33 38.31 16.24 -0.32
CA GLY A 33 39.35 16.19 0.70
C GLY A 33 38.87 15.65 2.06
N LEU A 34 37.80 14.85 2.10
CA LEU A 34 37.32 14.27 3.36
C LEU A 34 38.34 13.28 3.92
N ASN A 35 38.59 13.37 5.22
CA ASN A 35 39.40 12.40 5.96
C ASN A 35 38.59 11.12 6.28
N GLU A 36 39.25 10.12 6.87
CA GLU A 36 38.61 8.83 7.15
C GLU A 36 37.44 8.92 8.15
N ASP A 37 37.53 9.79 9.14
CA ASP A 37 36.48 9.94 10.15
C ASP A 37 35.26 10.68 9.59
N GLN A 38 35.48 11.73 8.79
CA GLN A 38 34.43 12.40 8.03
C GLN A 38 33.76 11.45 7.02
N MET A 39 34.53 10.54 6.42
CA MET A 39 33.98 9.47 5.57
C MET A 39 33.10 8.49 6.36
N LYS A 40 33.47 8.12 7.59
CA LYS A 40 32.62 7.29 8.47
C LYS A 40 31.33 8.00 8.84
N GLU A 41 31.40 9.29 9.13
CA GLU A 41 30.20 10.11 9.39
C GLU A 41 29.30 10.21 8.16
N LEU A 42 29.87 10.46 6.97
CA LEU A 42 29.12 10.52 5.71
C LEU A 42 28.40 9.20 5.39
N LYS A 43 29.06 8.06 5.63
CA LYS A 43 28.44 6.73 5.50
C LYS A 43 27.29 6.52 6.49
N SER A 44 27.48 6.94 7.74
CA SER A 44 26.46 6.85 8.79
C SER A 44 25.26 7.73 8.45
N TYR A 45 25.50 8.94 7.95
CA TYR A 45 24.46 9.84 7.47
C TYR A 45 23.69 9.26 6.28
N ARG A 46 24.39 8.69 5.30
CA ARG A 46 23.77 8.00 4.16
C ARG A 46 22.86 6.85 4.59
N ARG A 47 23.28 6.06 5.59
CA ARG A 47 22.45 5.00 6.17
C ARG A 47 21.16 5.57 6.74
N LEU A 48 21.23 6.67 7.49
CA LEU A 48 20.05 7.34 8.06
C LEU A 48 19.11 7.88 6.98
N LEU A 49 19.65 8.53 5.93
CA LEU A 49 18.87 9.02 4.80
C LEU A 49 18.15 7.88 4.08
N ARG A 50 18.84 6.77 3.83
CA ARG A 50 18.25 5.58 3.21
C ARG A 50 17.14 5.00 4.08
N ILE A 51 17.37 4.82 5.38
CA ILE A 51 16.33 4.36 6.33
C ILE A 51 15.11 5.29 6.28
N ARG A 52 15.31 6.61 6.23
CA ARG A 52 14.21 7.58 6.11
C ARG A 52 13.44 7.41 4.80
N CYS A 53 14.13 7.20 3.68
CA CYS A 53 13.52 6.94 2.37
C CYS A 53 12.77 5.60 2.35
N TYR A 54 13.36 4.52 2.88
CA TYR A 54 12.70 3.21 2.99
C TYR A 54 11.48 3.29 3.91
N GLY A 55 11.56 4.01 5.04
CA GLY A 55 10.42 4.21 5.94
C GLY A 55 9.29 5.04 5.31
N LYS A 56 9.59 5.98 4.41
CA LYS A 56 8.56 6.64 3.58
C LYS A 56 7.91 5.66 2.61
N ARG A 57 8.71 4.86 1.89
CA ARG A 57 8.21 3.84 0.94
C ARG A 57 7.36 2.76 1.61
N PHE A 58 7.75 2.34 2.81
CA PHE A 58 7.00 1.37 3.60
C PHE A 58 5.63 1.92 4.00
N ARG A 59 5.57 3.15 4.53
CA ARG A 59 4.30 3.81 4.88
C ARG A 59 3.38 4.03 3.68
N THR A 60 3.93 4.31 2.49
CA THR A 60 3.12 4.35 1.26
C THR A 60 2.60 2.97 0.89
N LYS A 61 3.41 1.91 0.99
CA LYS A 61 2.97 0.54 0.71
C LYS A 61 1.86 0.09 1.65
N GLU A 62 1.98 0.35 2.95
CA GLU A 62 0.91 0.08 3.93
C GLU A 62 -0.38 0.84 3.60
N ARG A 63 -0.26 2.11 3.19
CA ARG A 63 -1.42 2.91 2.76
C ARG A 63 -2.08 2.32 1.52
N ASP A 64 -1.29 1.90 0.54
CA ASP A 64 -1.80 1.31 -0.70
C ASP A 64 -2.50 -0.02 -0.41
N GLU A 65 -1.92 -0.88 0.44
CA GLU A 65 -2.54 -2.13 0.90
C GLU A 65 -3.88 -1.89 1.61
N ILE A 66 -3.95 -0.91 2.51
CA ILE A 66 -5.20 -0.53 3.18
C ILE A 66 -6.26 -0.07 2.16
N ASN A 67 -5.87 0.73 1.17
CA ASN A 67 -6.78 1.20 0.13
C ASN A 67 -7.28 0.04 -0.74
N THR A 68 -6.40 -0.91 -1.11
CA THR A 68 -6.79 -2.12 -1.83
C THR A 68 -7.79 -2.95 -1.04
N LEU A 69 -7.57 -3.16 0.26
CA LEU A 69 -8.49 -3.92 1.11
C LEU A 69 -9.86 -3.22 1.26
N LYS A 70 -9.88 -1.88 1.36
CA LYS A 70 -11.14 -1.12 1.38
C LYS A 70 -11.93 -1.30 0.09
N PHE A 71 -11.25 -1.22 -1.05
CA PHE A 71 -11.87 -1.43 -2.37
C PHE A 71 -12.41 -2.85 -2.53
N GLN A 72 -11.65 -3.87 -2.15
CA GLN A 72 -12.11 -5.27 -2.17
C GLN A 72 -13.33 -5.49 -1.26
N LYS A 73 -13.34 -4.88 -0.07
CA LYS A 73 -14.50 -4.93 0.83
C LYS A 73 -15.74 -4.31 0.19
N GLU A 74 -15.60 -3.19 -0.50
CA GLU A 74 -16.72 -2.53 -1.19
C GLU A 74 -17.33 -3.41 -2.28
N ILE A 75 -16.49 -4.04 -3.11
CA ILE A 75 -16.92 -5.01 -4.12
C ILE A 75 -17.72 -6.15 -3.47
N LEU A 76 -17.19 -6.75 -2.41
CA LEU A 76 -17.85 -7.85 -1.71
C LEU A 76 -19.19 -7.44 -1.08
N MET A 77 -19.31 -6.21 -0.57
CA MET A 77 -20.57 -5.70 -0.06
C MET A 77 -21.61 -5.53 -1.17
N GLN A 78 -21.22 -5.01 -2.34
CA GLN A 78 -22.11 -4.88 -3.49
C GLN A 78 -22.59 -6.26 -3.98
N GLU A 79 -21.68 -7.22 -4.04
CA GLU A 79 -21.98 -8.60 -4.45
C GLU A 79 -22.92 -9.30 -3.46
N LYS A 80 -22.70 -9.12 -2.16
CA LYS A 80 -23.60 -9.60 -1.11
C LYS A 80 -25.02 -9.05 -1.30
N ILE A 81 -25.15 -7.74 -1.55
CA ILE A 81 -26.45 -7.11 -1.79
C ILE A 81 -27.11 -7.69 -3.05
N ARG A 82 -26.34 -7.93 -4.12
CA ARG A 82 -26.84 -8.55 -5.35
C ARG A 82 -27.41 -9.94 -5.07
N LEU A 83 -26.66 -10.80 -4.37
CA LEU A 83 -27.08 -12.15 -4.04
C LEU A 83 -28.30 -12.17 -3.09
N GLU A 84 -28.38 -11.26 -2.13
CA GLU A 84 -29.56 -11.11 -1.25
C GLU A 84 -30.83 -10.76 -2.05
N ARG A 85 -30.71 -9.90 -3.08
CA ARG A 85 -31.81 -9.57 -3.99
C ARG A 85 -32.23 -10.77 -4.85
N GLU A 86 -31.26 -11.50 -5.40
CA GLU A 86 -31.52 -12.70 -6.20
C GLU A 86 -32.23 -13.76 -5.37
N LEU A 87 -31.75 -14.03 -4.15
CA LEU A 87 -32.36 -14.99 -3.24
C LEU A 87 -33.82 -14.60 -2.91
N LYS A 88 -34.09 -13.31 -2.70
CA LYS A 88 -35.46 -12.82 -2.48
C LYS A 88 -36.34 -13.05 -3.70
N SER A 89 -35.81 -12.83 -4.91
CA SER A 89 -36.51 -13.09 -6.17
C SER A 89 -36.85 -14.58 -6.33
N TYR A 90 -35.86 -15.46 -6.13
CA TYR A 90 -36.07 -16.91 -6.20
C TYR A 90 -37.14 -17.40 -5.21
N ARG A 91 -37.15 -16.89 -3.98
CA ARG A 91 -38.19 -17.21 -2.99
C ARG A 91 -39.58 -16.80 -3.46
N HIS A 92 -39.70 -15.64 -4.11
CA HIS A 92 -40.97 -15.17 -4.64
C HIS A 92 -41.46 -16.08 -5.78
N SER A 93 -40.61 -16.40 -6.76
CA SER A 93 -40.97 -17.29 -7.87
C SER A 93 -41.39 -18.69 -7.41
N ALA A 94 -40.67 -19.27 -6.44
CA ALA A 94 -41.01 -20.57 -5.88
C ALA A 94 -42.37 -20.58 -5.14
N GLN A 95 -42.75 -19.48 -4.48
CA GLN A 95 -44.08 -19.34 -3.86
C GLN A 95 -45.19 -19.21 -4.91
N THR A 96 -44.94 -18.49 -6.00
CA THR A 96 -45.90 -18.36 -7.10
C THR A 96 -46.17 -19.70 -7.78
N GLU A 97 -45.14 -20.54 -7.98
CA GLU A 97 -45.29 -21.88 -8.56
C GLU A 97 -46.08 -22.84 -7.67
N ILE A 98 -45.89 -22.80 -6.33
CA ILE A 98 -46.66 -23.62 -5.38
C ILE A 98 -48.15 -23.21 -5.38
N HIS A 99 -48.48 -21.95 -5.66
CA HIS A 99 -49.86 -21.47 -5.75
C HIS A 99 -50.55 -21.75 -7.10
N ILE A 100 -49.80 -22.16 -8.13
CA ILE A 100 -50.35 -22.56 -9.44
C ILE A 100 -50.78 -24.05 -9.44
N PHE A 101 -50.35 -24.84 -8.45
CA PHE A 101 -50.89 -26.18 -8.17
C PHE A 101 -51.95 -26.09 -7.05
N ASP A 102 -53.16 -25.65 -7.39
CA ASP A 102 -54.36 -26.00 -6.61
C ASP A 102 -54.92 -27.31 -7.21
N PRO A 103 -54.62 -28.49 -6.65
CA PRO A 103 -55.02 -29.78 -7.22
C PRO A 103 -56.54 -30.01 -7.19
N PHE A 104 -57.33 -29.09 -6.62
CA PHE A 104 -58.78 -29.21 -6.50
C PHE A 104 -59.58 -28.40 -7.53
N LYS A 105 -58.95 -27.63 -8.43
CA LYS A 105 -59.67 -26.81 -9.44
C LYS A 105 -59.86 -27.45 -10.82
N TRP A 106 -59.46 -28.71 -11.00
CA TRP A 106 -59.55 -29.43 -12.28
C TRP A 106 -60.61 -30.54 -12.28
N ALA A 107 -61.36 -30.71 -11.20
CA ALA A 107 -62.53 -31.58 -11.16
C ALA A 107 -63.77 -30.70 -11.44
N ASP A 108 -64.07 -30.50 -12.73
CA ASP A 108 -65.40 -30.24 -13.30
C ASP A 108 -65.26 -29.69 -14.73
N ASN A 109 -64.66 -30.48 -15.61
CA ASN A 109 -64.90 -30.49 -17.06
C ASN A 109 -64.61 -31.88 -17.63
#